data_AF-A0A6P6C0S8-F1
#
_entry.id   AF-A0A6P6C0S8-F1
#
_cell.length_a   1.000
_cell.length_b   1.000
_cell.length_c   1.000
_cell.angle_alpha   90.00
_cell.angle_beta   90.00
_cell.angle_gamma   90.00
#
_symmetry.space_group_name_H-M   'P 1'
#
loop_
_entity.id
_entity.type
_entity.pdbx_description
1 polymer ?
#
loop_
_entity_poly.entity_id
_entity_poly.type
_entity_poly.pdbx_seq_one_letter_code
_entity_poly.pdbx_strand_id
1 'polypeptide(L)'
;MAGILRSIVQRPPGRLQVFQPSPADHEKYGGDPQHPHKLHVVTRIRSTKRRPYWEKDVIKMLGLEKAHTPQVHKNIPSVNAKLKVVKHLIRIKPLRLPQGLPAEEDMAHTCLKSNGELVVQWHLSPADQDATKS
;
A
#
# COMPACT_ATOMS: atom_id res chain seq x y z
N MET A 1 -37.54 17.01 -29.92
CA MET A 1 -36.10 17.18 -29.64
C MET A 1 -35.74 16.31 -28.44
N ALA A 2 -35.36 15.05 -28.66
CA ALA A 2 -34.93 14.16 -27.56
C ALA A 2 -33.53 14.58 -27.12
N GLY A 3 -33.44 15.26 -25.98
CA GLY A 3 -32.17 15.63 -25.36
C GLY A 3 -31.41 14.36 -24.95
N ILE A 4 -30.25 14.13 -25.55
CA ILE A 4 -29.31 13.10 -25.11
C ILE A 4 -28.83 13.52 -23.72
N LEU A 5 -29.39 12.90 -22.67
CA LEU A 5 -28.85 12.97 -21.32
C LEU A 5 -27.42 12.40 -21.36
N ARG A 6 -26.42 13.27 -21.53
CA ARG A 6 -25.04 12.91 -21.23
C ARG A 6 -24.99 12.67 -19.73
N SER A 7 -24.91 11.40 -19.32
CA SER A 7 -24.62 11.06 -17.93
C SER A 7 -23.26 11.66 -17.58
N ILE A 8 -23.26 12.72 -16.79
CA ILE A 8 -22.02 13.29 -16.25
C ILE A 8 -21.50 12.24 -15.27
N VAL A 9 -20.43 11.53 -15.64
CA VAL A 9 -19.75 10.62 -14.72
C VAL A 9 -19.12 11.48 -13.62
N GLN A 10 -19.76 11.49 -12.45
CA GLN A 10 -19.28 12.22 -11.28
C GLN A 10 -18.31 11.36 -10.47
N ARG A 11 -17.41 12.00 -9.72
CA ARG A 11 -16.55 11.31 -8.76
C ARG A 11 -17.42 10.74 -7.64
N PRO A 12 -17.35 9.43 -7.34
CA PRO A 12 -18.18 8.85 -6.30
C PRO A 12 -17.83 9.48 -4.95
N PRO A 13 -18.84 9.87 -4.13
CA PRO A 13 -18.59 10.39 -2.80
C PRO A 13 -17.97 9.28 -1.93
N GLY A 14 -16.92 9.62 -1.18
CA GLY A 14 -16.32 8.70 -0.22
C GLY A 14 -17.24 8.53 0.99
N ARG A 15 -17.82 7.34 1.18
CA ARG A 15 -18.64 7.06 2.38
C ARG A 15 -17.72 6.81 3.58
N LEU A 16 -17.79 7.65 4.60
CA LEU A 16 -16.91 7.59 5.78
C LEU A 16 -17.03 6.26 6.55
N GLN A 17 -18.23 5.67 6.60
CA GLN A 17 -18.51 4.38 7.27
C GLN A 17 -17.70 3.20 6.72
N VAL A 18 -17.24 3.25 5.46
CA VAL A 18 -16.50 2.13 4.84
C VAL A 18 -15.10 1.93 5.45
N PHE A 19 -14.57 2.92 6.17
CA PHE A 19 -13.20 2.90 6.70
C PHE A 19 -13.15 2.81 8.24
N GLN A 20 -14.18 2.24 8.85
CA GLN A 20 -14.22 1.93 10.27
C GLN A 20 -14.04 0.41 10.44
N PRO A 21 -12.86 -0.07 10.86
CA PRO A 21 -12.63 -1.51 11.03
C PRO A 21 -13.43 -2.05 12.22
N SER A 22 -13.90 -3.28 12.10
CA SER A 22 -14.56 -4.00 13.20
C SER A 22 -13.53 -4.82 14.02
N PRO A 23 -13.82 -5.20 15.28
CA PRO A 23 -12.94 -6.09 16.05
C PRO A 23 -12.59 -7.39 15.32
N ALA A 24 -13.56 -7.98 14.60
CA ALA A 24 -13.35 -9.18 13.79
C ALA A 24 -12.35 -8.96 12.63
N ASP A 25 -12.28 -7.74 12.07
CA ASP A 25 -11.29 -7.42 11.04
C ASP A 25 -9.87 -7.38 11.63
N HIS A 26 -9.72 -6.92 12.88
CA HIS A 26 -8.43 -6.88 13.56
C HIS A 26 -7.86 -8.29 13.78
N GLU A 27 -8.70 -9.23 14.21
CA GLU A 27 -8.33 -10.65 14.36
C GLU A 27 -7.95 -11.27 13.02
N LYS A 28 -8.72 -10.98 11.96
CA LYS A 28 -8.51 -11.54 10.63
C LYS A 28 -7.23 -11.05 9.95
N TYR A 29 -6.93 -9.75 10.08
CA TYR A 29 -5.82 -9.11 9.35
C TYR A 29 -4.59 -8.84 10.22
N GLY A 30 -4.66 -9.07 11.54
CA GLY A 30 -3.55 -8.93 12.48
C GLY A 30 -3.07 -7.49 12.65
N GLY A 31 -3.99 -6.53 12.60
CA GLY A 31 -3.68 -5.10 12.79
C GLY A 31 -4.09 -4.62 14.18
N ASP A 32 -3.19 -3.94 14.87
CA ASP A 32 -3.45 -3.36 16.20
C ASP A 32 -4.03 -1.92 16.08
N PRO A 33 -5.25 -1.65 16.58
CA PRO A 33 -5.80 -0.30 16.63
C PRO A 33 -4.97 0.66 17.51
N GLN A 34 -4.35 0.15 18.58
CA GLN A 34 -3.60 0.96 19.54
C GLN A 34 -2.27 1.42 18.96
N HIS A 35 -1.62 0.58 18.16
CA HIS A 35 -0.35 0.87 17.50
C HIS A 35 -0.49 0.77 15.97
N PRO A 36 -1.11 1.78 15.32
CA PRO A 36 -1.25 1.79 13.89
C PRO A 36 0.11 1.90 13.20
N HIS A 37 0.24 1.26 12.04
CA HIS A 37 1.47 1.32 11.25
C HIS A 37 1.67 2.73 10.66
N LYS A 38 2.93 3.17 10.61
CA LYS A 38 3.30 4.54 10.19
C LYS A 38 3.36 4.71 8.68
N LEU A 39 3.75 3.67 7.94
CA LEU A 39 4.05 3.72 6.51
C LEU A 39 3.30 2.62 5.74
N HIS A 40 2.73 3.00 4.60
CA HIS A 40 2.10 2.09 3.65
C HIS A 40 3.09 1.70 2.56
N VAL A 41 3.11 0.42 2.21
CA VAL A 41 3.67 -0.08 0.95
C VAL A 41 2.54 -0.18 -0.06
N VAL A 42 2.56 0.69 -1.05
CA VAL A 42 1.53 0.78 -2.09
C VAL A 42 2.08 0.23 -3.39
N THR A 43 1.32 -0.63 -4.05
CA THR A 43 1.69 -1.20 -5.35
C THR A 43 0.50 -1.11 -6.29
N ARG A 44 0.71 -0.59 -7.51
CA ARG A 44 -0.33 -0.63 -8.55
C ARG A 44 -0.45 -2.03 -9.14
N ILE A 45 -1.66 -2.59 -9.08
CA ILE A 45 -1.99 -3.95 -9.56
C ILE A 45 -2.97 -3.95 -10.75
N ARG A 46 -3.67 -2.84 -11.01
CA ARG A 46 -4.55 -2.70 -12.19
C ARG A 46 -4.08 -1.56 -13.11
N SER A 47 -4.51 -1.63 -14.37
CA SER A 47 -4.22 -0.61 -15.38
C SER A 47 -5.03 0.67 -15.17
N THR A 48 -4.42 1.82 -15.49
CA THR A 48 -5.08 3.13 -15.56
C THR A 48 -5.79 3.38 -16.90
N LYS A 49 -5.64 2.47 -17.87
CA LYS A 49 -6.37 2.53 -19.14
C LYS A 49 -7.88 2.45 -18.87
N ARG A 50 -8.66 3.25 -19.61
CA ARG A 50 -10.13 3.36 -19.47
C ARG A 50 -10.60 3.82 -18.08
N ARG A 51 -9.74 4.50 -17.32
CA ARG A 51 -10.10 5.19 -16.08
C ARG A 51 -10.33 6.68 -16.30
N PRO A 52 -11.13 7.33 -15.45
CA PRO A 52 -11.29 8.78 -15.48
C PRO A 52 -9.95 9.51 -15.31
N TYR A 53 -9.84 10.72 -15.85
CA TYR A 53 -8.58 11.47 -15.82
C TYR A 53 -8.11 11.74 -14.39
N TRP A 54 -9.02 12.04 -13.45
CA TRP A 54 -8.67 12.30 -12.05
C TRP A 54 -8.02 11.11 -11.34
N GLU A 55 -8.36 9.86 -11.72
CA GLU A 55 -7.67 8.68 -11.18
C GLU A 55 -6.24 8.59 -11.70
N LYS A 56 -6.01 8.96 -12.97
CA LYS A 56 -4.68 8.97 -13.58
C LYS A 56 -3.78 10.01 -12.91
N ASP A 57 -4.32 11.19 -12.64
CA ASP A 57 -3.59 12.26 -11.97
C ASP A 57 -3.18 11.84 -10.55
N VAL A 58 -4.08 11.16 -9.81
CA VAL A 58 -3.76 10.60 -8.49
C VAL A 58 -2.67 9.55 -8.56
N ILE A 59 -2.69 8.66 -9.57
CA ILE A 59 -1.62 7.66 -9.76
C ILE A 59 -0.27 8.33 -10.03
N LYS A 60 -0.25 9.41 -10.84
CA LYS A 60 0.96 10.20 -11.09
C LYS A 60 1.46 10.89 -9.83
N MET A 61 0.57 11.54 -9.08
CA MET A 61 0.91 12.18 -7.79
C MET A 61 1.48 11.19 -6.75
N LEU A 62 1.04 9.93 -6.79
CA LEU A 62 1.52 8.87 -5.89
C LEU A 62 2.78 8.15 -6.40
N GLY A 63 3.30 8.50 -7.58
CA GLY A 63 4.48 7.85 -8.16
C GLY A 63 4.24 6.39 -8.59
N LEU A 64 2.99 6.03 -8.92
CA LEU A 64 2.58 4.65 -9.21
C LEU A 64 2.46 4.37 -10.72
N GLU A 65 3.23 5.08 -11.54
CA GLU A 65 3.18 4.97 -13.01
C GLU A 65 3.57 3.58 -13.49
N LYS A 66 4.62 2.98 -12.93
CA LYS A 66 5.03 1.59 -13.23
C LYS A 66 4.21 0.61 -12.39
N ALA A 67 3.60 -0.38 -13.06
CA ALA A 67 2.86 -1.44 -12.38
C ALA A 67 3.82 -2.36 -11.62
N HIS A 68 3.33 -3.00 -10.56
CA HIS A 68 4.10 -3.97 -9.77
C HIS A 68 5.39 -3.44 -9.14
N THR A 69 5.56 -2.12 -9.08
CA THR A 69 6.66 -1.46 -8.36
C THR A 69 6.12 -0.94 -7.02
N PRO A 70 6.69 -1.39 -5.88
CA PRO A 70 6.28 -0.89 -4.57
C PRO A 70 6.76 0.55 -4.36
N GLN A 71 5.91 1.36 -3.73
CA GLN A 71 6.20 2.73 -3.32
C GLN A 71 5.77 2.93 -1.87
N VAL A 72 6.59 3.63 -1.08
CA VAL A 72 6.33 3.86 0.34
C VAL A 72 5.68 5.22 0.55
N HIS A 73 4.57 5.26 1.28
CA HIS A 73 3.80 6.47 1.53
C HIS A 73 3.44 6.61 3.02
N LYS A 74 3.36 7.84 3.52
CA LYS A 74 3.00 8.13 4.91
C LYS A 74 1.53 7.77 5.19
N ASN A 75 1.24 7.13 6.31
CA ASN A 75 -0.12 6.86 6.77
C ASN A 75 -0.72 8.13 7.43
N ILE A 76 -1.02 9.15 6.62
CA ILE A 76 -1.62 10.41 7.05
C ILE A 76 -2.92 10.71 6.30
N PRO A 77 -3.87 11.51 6.86
CA PRO A 77 -5.17 11.74 6.24
C PRO A 77 -5.11 12.26 4.79
N SER A 78 -4.18 13.16 4.49
CA SER A 78 -4.03 13.78 3.16
C SER A 78 -3.57 12.79 2.07
N VAL A 79 -2.79 11.78 2.46
CA VAL A 79 -2.34 10.68 1.59
C VAL A 79 -3.45 9.62 1.50
N ASN A 80 -4.03 9.24 2.63
CA ASN A 80 -5.13 8.28 2.69
C ASN A 80 -6.33 8.72 1.86
N ALA A 81 -6.65 10.01 1.82
CA ALA A 81 -7.70 10.54 0.96
C ALA A 81 -7.43 10.27 -0.54
N LYS A 82 -6.18 10.39 -0.99
CA LYS A 82 -5.78 10.06 -2.37
C LYS A 82 -5.84 8.56 -2.62
N LEU A 83 -5.32 7.75 -1.71
CA LEU A 83 -5.36 6.29 -1.79
C LEU A 83 -6.82 5.77 -1.87
N LYS A 84 -7.76 6.38 -1.16
CA LYS A 84 -9.19 6.03 -1.21
C LYS A 84 -9.81 6.20 -2.61
N VAL A 85 -9.34 7.15 -3.41
CA VAL A 85 -9.83 7.38 -4.78
C VAL A 85 -9.46 6.25 -5.70
N VAL A 86 -8.23 5.74 -5.57
CA VAL A 86 -7.65 4.74 -6.46
C VAL A 86 -7.56 3.35 -5.81
N LYS A 87 -8.30 3.12 -4.71
CA LYS A 87 -8.23 1.89 -3.89
C LYS A 87 -8.47 0.61 -4.69
N HIS A 88 -9.23 0.68 -5.78
CA HIS A 88 -9.51 -0.44 -6.69
C HIS A 88 -8.37 -0.73 -7.69
N LEU A 89 -7.37 0.15 -7.80
CA LEU A 89 -6.23 -0.01 -8.70
C LEU A 89 -4.96 -0.49 -7.98
N ILE A 90 -4.92 -0.35 -6.67
CA ILE A 90 -3.73 -0.53 -5.84
C ILE A 90 -3.91 -1.64 -4.81
N ARG A 91 -2.78 -2.16 -4.36
CA ARG A 91 -2.65 -3.00 -3.18
C ARG A 91 -1.91 -2.20 -2.11
N ILE A 92 -2.46 -2.15 -0.91
CA ILE A 92 -1.86 -1.47 0.25
C ILE A 92 -1.47 -2.54 1.26
N LYS A 93 -0.24 -2.47 1.77
CA LYS A 93 0.26 -3.28 2.88
C LYS A 93 0.93 -2.39 3.92
N PRO A 94 0.95 -2.77 5.20
CA PRO A 94 1.79 -2.08 6.19
C PRO A 94 3.27 -2.38 5.91
N LEU A 95 4.14 -1.37 6.05
CA LEU A 95 5.59 -1.60 6.09
C LEU A 95 5.97 -2.18 7.46
N ARG A 96 6.62 -3.33 7.47
CA ARG A 96 7.10 -4.01 8.68
C ARG A 96 8.62 -3.92 8.75
N LEU A 97 9.13 -3.60 9.93
CA LEU A 97 10.55 -3.39 10.20
C LEU A 97 10.98 -4.30 11.36
N PRO A 98 11.22 -5.60 11.12
CA PRO A 98 11.54 -6.53 12.21
C PRO A 98 12.87 -6.18 12.90
N GLN A 99 13.86 -5.66 12.16
CA GLN A 99 15.16 -5.25 12.71
C GLN A 99 15.24 -3.75 13.06
N GLY A 100 14.16 -2.98 12.85
CA GLY A 100 14.15 -1.53 13.01
C GLY A 100 14.45 -0.76 11.72
N LEU A 101 14.86 0.51 11.88
CA LEU A 101 15.22 1.37 10.75
C LEU A 101 16.65 1.00 10.28
N PRO A 102 16.90 0.98 8.96
CA PRO A 102 18.24 0.72 8.44
C PRO A 102 19.21 1.82 8.87
N ALA A 103 20.41 1.43 9.31
CA ALA A 103 21.52 2.35 9.54
C ALA A 103 22.17 2.75 8.20
N GLU A 104 23.04 3.76 8.22
CA GLU A 104 23.71 4.25 7.00
C GLU A 104 24.55 3.16 6.31
N GLU A 105 25.18 2.28 7.09
CA GLU A 105 25.97 1.15 6.61
C GLU A 105 25.15 0.08 5.88
N ASP A 106 23.88 -0.09 6.27
CA ASP A 106 23.03 -1.15 5.75
C ASP A 106 22.26 -0.75 4.47
N MET A 107 22.31 0.52 4.06
CA MET A 107 21.47 1.06 2.98
C MET A 107 21.58 0.26 1.67
N ALA A 108 22.78 -0.22 1.34
CA ALA A 108 23.06 -1.00 0.13
C ALA A 108 22.56 -2.46 0.20
N HIS A 109 22.35 -2.98 1.41
CA HIS A 109 21.98 -4.38 1.66
C HIS A 109 20.49 -4.57 1.93
N THR A 110 19.72 -3.47 1.97
CA THR A 110 18.29 -3.53 2.25
C THR A 110 17.49 -4.14 1.10
N CYS A 111 16.47 -4.94 1.44
CA CYS A 111 15.57 -5.54 0.46
C CYS A 111 14.12 -5.48 0.97
N LEU A 112 13.23 -4.92 0.13
CA LEU A 112 11.79 -4.92 0.40
C LEU A 112 11.15 -6.19 -0.17
N LYS A 113 10.72 -7.08 0.73
CA LYS A 113 10.02 -8.30 0.37
C LYS A 113 8.59 -8.02 -0.11
N SER A 114 8.02 -8.97 -0.85
CA SER A 114 6.63 -8.93 -1.33
C SER A 114 5.58 -8.97 -0.21
N ASN A 115 5.96 -9.44 0.99
CA ASN A 115 5.11 -9.46 2.18
C ASN A 115 4.97 -8.08 2.84
N GLY A 116 5.83 -7.10 2.50
CA GLY A 116 5.85 -5.76 3.13
C GLY A 116 6.90 -5.61 4.23
N GLU A 117 7.77 -6.60 4.44
CA GLU A 117 8.91 -6.51 5.34
C GLU A 117 10.12 -5.90 4.62
N LEU A 118 10.75 -4.92 5.27
CA LEU A 118 12.08 -4.44 4.89
C LEU A 118 13.11 -5.24 5.68
N VAL A 119 13.91 -6.04 4.98
CA VAL A 119 15.07 -6.71 5.57
C VAL A 119 16.26 -5.80 5.41
N VAL A 120 16.96 -5.53 6.50
CA VAL A 120 18.13 -4.64 6.55
C VAL A 120 19.35 -5.30 5.91
N GLN A 121 19.58 -6.59 6.22
CA GLN A 121 20.71 -7.36 5.68
C GLN A 121 20.21 -8.52 4.79
N TRP A 122 20.25 -8.31 3.48
CA TRP A 122 19.86 -9.33 2.50
C TRP A 122 21.03 -10.25 2.15
N HIS A 123 21.28 -11.26 2.99
CA HIS A 123 22.22 -12.34 2.66
C HIS A 123 21.59 -13.30 1.64
N LEU A 124 22.26 -13.50 0.50
CA LEU A 124 21.88 -14.45 -0.54
C LEU A 124 22.41 -15.87 -0.25
N SER A 125 22.41 -16.25 1.04
CA SER A 125 22.84 -17.56 1.49
C SER A 125 21.61 -18.42 1.83
N PRO A 126 21.66 -19.74 1.62
CA PRO A 126 20.65 -20.62 2.19
C PRO A 126 20.60 -20.41 3.71
N ALA A 127 19.40 -20.45 4.29
CA ALA A 127 19.27 -20.37 5.73
C ALA A 127 19.82 -21.67 6.34
N ASP A 128 20.91 -21.58 7.10
CA ASP A 128 21.43 -22.70 7.87
C ASP A 128 20.45 -23.03 9.01
N GLN A 129 19.43 -23.82 8.71
CA GLN A 129 18.48 -24.34 9.71
C GLN A 129 18.96 -25.67 10.28
N ASP A 130 20.23 -25.73 10.70
CA ASP A 130 20.82 -26.92 11.33
C ASP A 130 21.46 -26.56 12.67
N ALA A 131 20.65 -26.21 13.70
CA ALA A 131 21.12 -26.23 15.11
C ALA A 131 20.01 -26.01 16.16
N THR A 132 18.81 -26.63 16.09
CA THR A 132 18.00 -26.79 17.31
C THR A 132 17.01 -27.96 17.22
N LYS A 133 17.53 -29.18 17.29
CA LYS A 133 16.80 -30.33 17.87
C LYS A 133 17.82 -31.16 18.67
N SER A 134 18.00 -30.80 19.93
CA SER A 134 18.45 -31.71 20.99
C SER A 134 17.49 -31.54 22.16
#